data_AF-A0A957WML3-F1
#
_entry.id   AF-A0A957WML3-F1
#
_cell.length_a   1.000
_cell.length_b   1.000
_cell.length_c   1.000
_cell.angle_alpha   90.00
_cell.angle_beta   90.00
_cell.angle_gamma   90.00
#
_symmetry.space_group_name_H-M   'P 1'
#
loop_
_entity.id
_entity.type
_entity.pdbx_description
1 polymer ?
#
loop_
_entity_poly.entity_id
_entity_poly.type
_entity_poly.pdbx_seq_one_letter_code
_entity_poly.pdbx_strand_id
1 'polypeptide(L)'
;IGLANVTTARVARKIDWQAMYTNAISAGILGMWRAHLPVTMADDRRALQVALRGCGEMPEAARMVFIEDTMNLDTLWVSPNLRDDIEAHPRLSIIDELPLTFDDQGQLQSPWKLS
;
A
#
# COMPACT_ATOMS: atom_id res chain seq x y z
N ILE A 1 5.15 0.00 9.82
CA ILE A 1 4.93 -1.15 8.89
C ILE A 1 3.77 -2.04 9.33
N GLY A 2 3.46 -2.17 10.63
CA GLY A 2 2.17 -2.70 11.08
C GLY A 2 1.87 -4.10 10.54
N LEU A 3 0.62 -4.32 10.08
CA LEU A 3 0.12 -5.61 9.59
C LEU A 3 0.28 -5.81 8.07
N ALA A 4 1.16 -5.07 7.41
CA ALA A 4 1.34 -5.19 5.97
C ALA A 4 1.81 -6.61 5.57
N ASN A 5 1.28 -7.13 4.46
CA ASN A 5 1.71 -8.43 3.92
C ASN A 5 2.95 -8.31 3.02
N VAL A 6 3.09 -7.18 2.30
CA VAL A 6 4.18 -6.89 1.35
C VAL A 6 4.75 -5.50 1.64
N THR A 7 6.05 -5.33 1.45
CA THR A 7 6.75 -4.04 1.56
C THR A 7 7.86 -3.92 0.52
N THR A 8 8.51 -2.75 0.43
CA THR A 8 9.66 -2.52 -0.46
C THR A 8 10.96 -2.48 0.32
N ALA A 9 12.09 -2.81 -0.33
CA ALA A 9 13.42 -2.75 0.27
C ALA A 9 13.76 -1.33 0.76
N ARG A 10 13.28 -0.29 0.07
CA ARG A 10 13.40 1.11 0.48
C ARG A 10 12.75 1.36 1.84
N VAL A 11 11.54 0.84 2.05
CA VAL A 11 10.80 0.98 3.31
C VAL A 11 11.42 0.09 4.41
N ALA A 12 11.78 -1.15 4.08
CA ALA A 12 12.40 -2.07 5.02
C ALA A 12 13.72 -1.54 5.62
N ARG A 13 14.55 -0.85 4.83
CA ARG A 13 15.80 -0.22 5.30
C ARG A 13 15.58 0.94 6.27
N LYS A 14 14.38 1.55 6.29
CA LYS A 14 14.04 2.67 7.18
C LYS A 14 13.39 2.22 8.50
N ILE A 15 13.21 0.91 8.70
CA ILE A 15 12.61 0.39 9.94
C ILE A 15 13.57 0.65 11.11
N ASP A 16 13.07 1.31 12.16
CA ASP A 16 13.71 1.31 13.46
C ASP A 16 13.37 0.00 14.20
N TRP A 17 14.28 -0.96 14.05
CA TRP A 17 14.15 -2.29 14.66
C TRP A 17 14.19 -2.23 16.18
N GLN A 18 14.96 -1.31 16.76
CA GLN A 18 15.05 -1.18 18.20
C GLN A 18 13.72 -0.71 18.77
N ALA A 19 13.14 0.36 18.23
CA ALA A 19 11.83 0.84 18.64
C ALA A 19 10.73 -0.22 18.43
N MET A 20 10.74 -0.91 17.27
CA MET A 20 9.79 -1.97 16.96
C MET A 20 9.86 -3.12 17.98
N TYR A 21 11.07 -3.60 18.30
CA TYR A 21 11.24 -4.69 19.27
C TYR A 21 10.96 -4.25 20.71
N THR A 22 11.41 -3.06 21.12
CA THR A 22 11.10 -2.51 22.45
C THR A 22 9.59 -2.40 22.64
N ASN A 23 8.87 -1.86 21.66
CA ASN A 23 7.41 -1.75 21.72
C ASN A 23 6.72 -3.12 21.78
N ALA A 24 7.19 -4.10 21.01
CA ALA A 24 6.64 -5.46 21.04
C ALA A 24 6.87 -6.14 22.40
N ILE A 25 8.08 -6.02 22.96
CA ILE A 25 8.45 -6.57 24.26
C ILE A 25 7.61 -5.92 25.37
N SER A 26 7.55 -4.57 25.41
CA SER A 26 6.78 -3.83 26.41
C SER A 26 5.29 -4.15 26.36
N ALA A 27 4.73 -4.39 25.18
CA ALA A 27 3.33 -4.80 25.02
C ALA A 27 3.08 -6.27 25.41
N GLY A 28 4.12 -7.06 25.70
CA GLY A 28 4.02 -8.49 25.99
C GLY A 28 3.59 -9.34 24.78
N ILE A 29 3.62 -8.78 23.57
CA ILE A 29 3.17 -9.43 22.34
C ILE A 29 4.41 -9.73 21.49
N LEU A 30 4.98 -10.90 21.74
CA LEU A 30 6.10 -11.44 20.99
C LEU A 30 5.56 -12.35 19.86
N GLY A 31 6.14 -12.24 18.67
CA GLY A 31 5.80 -13.10 17.52
C GLY A 31 5.38 -12.35 16.26
N MET A 32 4.97 -13.12 15.26
CA MET A 32 4.75 -12.69 13.88
C MET A 32 3.66 -11.61 13.70
N TRP A 33 2.85 -11.32 14.71
CA TRP A 33 1.74 -10.37 14.58
C TRP A 33 2.10 -8.90 14.84
N ARG A 34 3.23 -8.63 15.51
CA ARG A 34 3.68 -7.24 15.80
C ARG A 34 5.12 -6.95 15.40
N ALA A 35 5.93 -7.99 15.28
CA ALA A 35 7.35 -7.86 14.98
C ALA A 35 7.76 -8.60 13.68
N HIS A 36 6.87 -8.73 12.68
CA HIS A 36 7.25 -9.37 11.40
C HIS A 36 7.77 -8.37 10.38
N LEU A 37 8.73 -8.83 9.58
CA LEU A 37 9.11 -8.20 8.33
C LEU A 37 8.16 -8.74 7.24
N PRO A 38 7.37 -7.89 6.56
CA PRO A 38 6.56 -8.34 5.42
C PRO A 38 7.42 -8.86 4.28
N VAL A 39 6.80 -9.54 3.33
CA VAL A 39 7.46 -9.97 2.10
C VAL A 39 8.06 -8.73 1.42
N THR A 40 9.39 -8.66 1.35
CA THR A 40 10.11 -7.46 0.94
C THR A 40 10.52 -7.58 -0.53
N MET A 41 9.95 -6.71 -1.37
CA MET A 41 10.24 -6.63 -2.81
C MET A 41 11.26 -5.53 -3.12
N ALA A 42 11.95 -5.63 -4.26
CA ALA A 42 13.00 -4.68 -4.63
C ALA A 42 12.47 -3.25 -4.84
N ASP A 43 11.25 -3.12 -5.39
CA ASP A 43 10.63 -1.86 -5.81
C ASP A 43 9.09 -1.94 -5.74
N ASP A 44 8.44 -0.81 -5.98
CA ASP A 44 6.99 -0.63 -5.88
C ASP A 44 6.23 -1.47 -6.94
N ARG A 45 6.78 -1.57 -8.16
CA ARG A 45 6.18 -2.40 -9.24
C ARG A 45 6.10 -3.87 -8.82
N ARG A 46 7.20 -4.44 -8.33
CA ARG A 46 7.24 -5.84 -7.86
C ARG A 46 6.38 -6.04 -6.61
N ALA A 47 6.36 -5.07 -5.70
CA ALA A 47 5.48 -5.10 -4.52
C ALA A 47 4.00 -5.19 -4.94
N LEU A 48 3.57 -4.36 -5.88
CA LEU A 48 2.19 -4.40 -6.39
C LEU A 48 1.86 -5.72 -7.09
N GLN A 49 2.78 -6.25 -7.91
CA GLN A 49 2.59 -7.55 -8.58
C GLN A 49 2.39 -8.70 -7.57
N VAL A 50 3.15 -8.71 -6.48
CA VAL A 50 2.97 -9.71 -5.41
C VAL A 50 1.66 -9.51 -4.66
N ALA A 51 1.29 -8.25 -4.36
CA ALA A 51 0.01 -7.95 -3.72
C ALA A 51 -1.18 -8.41 -4.57
N LEU A 52 -1.14 -8.15 -5.88
CA LEU A 52 -2.16 -8.61 -6.83
C LEU A 52 -2.25 -10.13 -6.89
N ARG A 53 -1.11 -10.84 -6.92
CA ARG A 53 -1.10 -12.31 -6.85
C ARG A 53 -1.73 -12.84 -5.56
N GLY A 54 -1.53 -12.14 -4.44
CA GLY A 54 -2.10 -12.51 -3.14
C GLY A 54 -3.60 -12.21 -2.99
N CYS A 55 -4.16 -11.31 -3.81
CA CYS A 55 -5.56 -10.91 -3.75
C CYS A 55 -6.53 -12.03 -4.19
N GLY A 56 -6.05 -13.01 -4.95
CA GLY A 56 -6.87 -14.14 -5.44
C GLY A 56 -7.74 -13.83 -6.65
N GLU A 57 -7.66 -12.61 -7.19
CA GLU A 57 -8.36 -12.17 -8.41
C GLU A 57 -7.40 -12.06 -9.59
N MET A 58 -7.96 -12.08 -10.81
CA MET A 58 -7.17 -11.72 -11.99
C MET A 58 -6.76 -10.24 -11.90
N PRO A 59 -5.55 -9.86 -12.33
CA PRO A 59 -5.08 -8.47 -12.25
C PRO A 59 -6.04 -7.43 -12.84
N GLU A 60 -6.75 -7.79 -13.93
CA GLU A 60 -7.71 -6.93 -14.63
C GLU A 60 -9.04 -6.76 -13.89
N ALA A 61 -9.37 -7.69 -12.99
CA ALA A 61 -10.56 -7.65 -12.15
C ALA A 61 -10.28 -7.04 -10.76
N ALA A 62 -9.01 -6.81 -10.42
CA ALA A 62 -8.61 -6.39 -9.09
C ALA A 62 -9.16 -5.00 -8.73
N ARG A 63 -9.83 -4.92 -7.59
CA ARG A 63 -10.27 -3.67 -6.98
C ARG A 63 -9.17 -3.16 -6.05
N MET A 64 -8.50 -2.09 -6.46
CA MET A 64 -7.35 -1.54 -5.75
C MET A 64 -7.66 -0.16 -5.20
N VAL A 65 -7.14 0.13 -4.01
CA VAL A 65 -7.17 1.45 -3.39
C VAL A 65 -5.76 1.77 -2.91
N PHE A 66 -5.20 2.86 -3.39
CA PHE A 66 -3.98 3.47 -2.91
C PHE A 66 -4.34 4.59 -1.93
N ILE A 67 -3.60 4.65 -0.83
CA ILE A 67 -3.76 5.62 0.25
C ILE A 67 -2.37 6.21 0.52
N GLU A 68 -2.28 7.53 0.61
CA GLU A 68 -1.03 8.23 0.95
C GLU A 68 -0.66 8.01 2.42
N ASP A 69 -1.59 8.33 3.34
CA ASP A 69 -1.47 8.10 4.77
C ASP A 69 -2.82 7.65 5.35
N THR A 70 -2.78 6.67 6.24
CA THR A 70 -3.93 6.23 7.05
C THR A 70 -4.63 7.33 7.86
N MET A 71 -3.97 8.47 8.09
CA MET A 71 -4.56 9.62 8.79
C MET A 71 -5.37 10.55 7.86
N ASN A 72 -5.12 10.55 6.55
CA ASN A 72 -5.73 11.45 5.59
C ASN A 72 -6.45 10.63 4.50
N LEU A 73 -7.75 10.39 4.69
CA LEU A 73 -8.57 9.55 3.79
C LEU A 73 -9.48 10.37 2.87
N ASP A 74 -9.23 11.67 2.76
CA ASP A 74 -10.04 12.58 1.95
C ASP A 74 -9.82 12.39 0.44
N THR A 75 -8.66 11.83 0.05
CA THR A 75 -8.33 11.56 -1.35
C THR A 75 -7.74 10.18 -1.49
N LEU A 76 -8.34 9.38 -2.36
CA LEU A 76 -7.96 8.01 -2.67
C LEU A 76 -7.67 7.89 -4.16
N TRP A 77 -6.68 7.08 -4.52
CA TRP A 77 -6.46 6.71 -5.92
C TRP A 77 -6.84 5.24 -6.10
N VAL A 78 -7.74 4.96 -7.01
CA VAL A 78 -8.48 3.69 -7.05
C VAL A 78 -8.45 3.07 -8.44
N SER A 79 -8.57 1.74 -8.53
CA SER A 79 -8.66 1.09 -9.84
C SER A 79 -9.99 1.39 -10.55
N PRO A 80 -10.02 1.36 -11.89
CA PRO A 80 -11.24 1.60 -12.67
C PRO A 80 -12.41 0.66 -12.30
N ASN A 81 -12.10 -0.54 -11.79
CA ASN A 81 -13.09 -1.53 -11.34
C ASN A 81 -13.96 -1.04 -10.15
N LEU A 82 -13.62 0.09 -9.53
CA LEU A 82 -14.40 0.73 -8.47
C LEU A 82 -15.28 1.88 -8.97
N ARG A 83 -15.27 2.23 -10.27
CA ARG A 83 -15.98 3.39 -10.81
C ARG A 83 -17.47 3.36 -10.51
N ASP A 84 -18.15 2.27 -10.81
CA ASP A 84 -19.60 2.15 -10.62
C ASP A 84 -19.99 2.34 -9.14
N ASP A 85 -19.20 1.79 -8.21
CA ASP A 85 -19.42 1.95 -6.77
C ASP A 85 -19.23 3.40 -6.32
N ILE A 86 -18.27 4.12 -6.91
CA ILE A 86 -17.99 5.52 -6.62
C ILE A 86 -19.11 6.42 -7.13
N GLU A 87 -19.53 6.23 -8.38
CA GLU A 87 -20.58 7.02 -9.02
C GLU A 87 -21.95 6.80 -8.35
N ALA A 88 -22.19 5.60 -7.79
CA ALA A 88 -23.40 5.30 -7.03
C ALA A 88 -23.40 5.88 -5.60
N HIS A 89 -22.24 6.31 -5.07
CA HIS A 89 -22.12 6.70 -3.66
C HIS A 89 -22.20 8.23 -3.47
N PRO A 90 -23.18 8.77 -2.72
CA PRO A 90 -23.49 10.21 -2.70
C PRO A 90 -22.42 11.10 -2.04
N ARG A 91 -21.46 10.51 -1.31
CA ARG A 91 -20.35 11.24 -0.68
C ARG A 91 -19.02 11.11 -1.41
N LEU A 92 -19.00 10.41 -2.55
CA LEU A 92 -17.78 10.25 -3.34
C LEU A 92 -17.94 11.01 -4.66
N SER A 93 -16.83 11.47 -5.20
CA SER A 93 -16.76 12.10 -6.51
C SER A 93 -15.39 11.84 -7.12
N ILE A 94 -15.34 11.70 -8.44
CA ILE A 94 -14.10 11.51 -9.18
C ILE A 94 -13.56 12.90 -9.50
N ILE A 95 -12.35 13.19 -9.01
CA ILE A 95 -11.71 14.50 -9.18
C ILE A 95 -10.69 14.53 -10.33
N ASP A 96 -10.07 13.39 -10.66
CA ASP A 96 -9.09 13.26 -11.74
C ASP A 96 -8.91 11.77 -12.14
N GLU A 97 -8.34 11.54 -13.33
CA GLU A 97 -8.00 10.22 -13.86
C GLU A 97 -6.53 10.17 -14.27
N LEU A 98 -5.73 9.47 -13.48
CA LEU A 98 -4.29 9.37 -13.68
C LEU A 98 -3.88 7.92 -13.95
N PRO A 99 -3.02 7.67 -14.95
CA PRO A 99 -2.57 6.32 -15.26
C PRO A 99 -1.60 5.79 -14.20
N LEU A 100 -1.71 4.51 -13.89
CA LEU A 100 -0.75 3.80 -13.04
C LEU A 100 0.58 3.64 -13.78
N THR A 101 1.57 4.46 -13.42
CA THR A 101 2.89 4.45 -14.07
C THR A 101 4.02 4.24 -13.06
N PHE A 102 5.13 3.70 -13.57
CA PHE A 102 6.34 3.46 -12.81
C PHE A 102 7.52 3.98 -13.60
N ASP A 103 8.55 4.47 -12.92
CA ASP A 103 9.81 4.84 -13.56
C ASP A 103 10.65 3.62 -13.98
N ASP A 104 11.82 3.90 -14.56
CA ASP A 104 12.80 2.89 -14.99
C ASP A 104 13.38 2.06 -13.84
N GLN A 105 13.27 2.56 -12.60
CA GLN A 105 13.69 1.88 -11.38
C GLN A 105 12.53 1.08 -10.74
N GLY A 106 11.34 1.10 -11.35
CA GLY A 106 10.15 0.44 -10.83
C GLY A 106 9.49 1.15 -9.66
N GLN A 107 9.81 2.42 -9.41
CA GLN A 107 9.15 3.23 -8.39
C GLN A 107 7.83 3.78 -8.93
N LEU A 108 6.81 3.74 -8.08
CA LEU A 108 5.48 4.22 -8.41
C LEU A 108 5.50 5.74 -8.56
N GLN A 109 4.97 6.25 -9.68
CA GLN A 109 4.72 7.67 -9.85
C GLN A 109 3.44 8.05 -9.09
N SER A 110 3.63 8.56 -7.89
CA SER A 110 2.54 8.91 -6.96
C SER A 110 1.73 10.11 -7.49
N PRO A 111 0.38 10.06 -7.43
CA PRO A 111 -0.46 11.23 -7.71
C PRO A 111 -0.34 12.28 -6.59
N TRP A 112 -0.04 11.86 -5.36
CA TRP A 112 0.32 12.75 -4.27
C TRP A 112 1.77 13.19 -4.47
N LYS A 113 1.95 14.38 -5.07
CA LYS A 113 3.27 14.99 -5.21
C LYS A 113 3.81 15.30 -3.81
N LEU A 114 4.80 14.53 -3.38
CA LEU A 114 5.58 14.75 -2.16
C LEU A 114 6.08 16.20 -2.15
N SER A 115 5.53 17.01 -1.23
CA SER A 115 6.03 18.36 -0.90
C SER A 115 7.45 18.30 -0.37
#